data_AF-A0A8T3YKL6-F1
#
_entry.id   AF-A0A8T3YKL6-F1
#
_cell.length_a   1.000
_cell.length_b   1.000
_cell.length_c   1.000
_cell.angle_alpha   90.00
_cell.angle_beta   90.00
_cell.angle_gamma   90.00
#
_symmetry.space_group_name_H-M   'P 1'
#
loop_
_entity.id
_entity.type
_entity.pdbx_description
1 polymer ?
#
loop_
_entity_poly.entity_id
_entity_poly.type
_entity_poly.pdbx_seq_one_letter_code
_entity_poly.pdbx_strand_id
1 'polypeptide(L)'
;MAYVDGFVIPIAKKKIGAYKKMALIGEKAWMKHGALQYWECVGEELKVTDPMTKKKNSPFSKKFNLKPNVLRLSKNATKMAK
;
A
#
# COMPACT_ATOMS: atom_id res chain seq x y z
N MET A 1 7.52 17.94 -11.92
CA MET A 1 7.67 16.90 -10.89
C MET A 1 6.52 15.91 -11.00
N ALA A 2 6.76 14.61 -10.85
CA ALA A 2 5.69 13.63 -10.66
C ALA A 2 5.35 13.56 -9.17
N TYR A 3 4.06 13.64 -8.81
CA TYR A 3 3.60 13.50 -7.42
C TYR A 3 3.05 12.09 -7.20
N VAL A 4 3.22 11.56 -5.99
CA VAL A 4 2.78 10.20 -5.66
C VAL A 4 1.95 10.22 -4.39
N ASP A 5 0.70 9.76 -4.50
CA ASP A 5 -0.16 9.44 -3.37
C ASP A 5 0.10 7.98 -2.93
N GLY A 6 0.63 7.81 -1.73
CA GLY A 6 0.99 6.51 -1.15
C GLY A 6 0.09 6.13 0.03
N PHE A 7 -0.69 5.06 -0.11
CA PHE A 7 -1.54 4.55 0.96
C PHE A 7 -1.03 3.22 1.51
N VAL A 8 -1.20 3.01 2.81
CA VAL A 8 -0.85 1.77 3.50
C VAL A 8 -2.10 1.27 4.22
N ILE A 9 -2.67 0.16 3.75
CA ILE A 9 -3.96 -0.34 4.26
C ILE A 9 -3.78 -1.74 4.86
N PRO A 10 -4.12 -1.92 6.15
CA PRO A 10 -4.13 -3.24 6.76
C PRO A 10 -5.43 -3.96 6.44
N ILE A 11 -5.33 -5.12 5.83
CA ILE A 11 -6.49 -5.93 5.41
C ILE A 11 -6.38 -7.30 6.09
N ALA A 12 -7.45 -8.05 6.30
CA ALA A 12 -7.28 -9.44 6.73
C ALA A 12 -6.94 -10.32 5.52
N LYS A 13 -6.07 -11.33 5.63
CA LYS A 13 -5.70 -12.22 4.49
C LYS A 13 -6.93 -12.79 3.78
N LYS A 14 -7.93 -13.20 4.55
CA LYS A 14 -9.22 -13.72 4.05
C LYS A 14 -10.04 -12.70 3.24
N LYS A 15 -9.79 -11.40 3.40
CA LYS A 15 -10.51 -10.29 2.75
C LYS A 15 -9.76 -9.67 1.56
N ILE A 16 -8.59 -10.19 1.19
CA ILE A 16 -7.79 -9.66 0.07
C ILE A 16 -8.57 -9.70 -1.25
N GLY A 17 -9.32 -10.78 -1.51
CA GLY A 17 -10.14 -10.89 -2.72
C GLY A 17 -11.22 -9.82 -2.82
N ALA A 18 -11.89 -9.52 -1.71
CA ALA A 18 -12.89 -8.45 -1.64
C ALA A 18 -12.24 -7.07 -1.85
N TYR A 19 -11.10 -6.82 -1.21
CA TYR A 19 -10.35 -5.58 -1.42
C TYR A 19 -9.92 -5.42 -2.89
N LYS A 20 -9.39 -6.48 -3.53
CA LYS A 20 -8.95 -6.41 -4.93
C LYS A 20 -10.09 -5.98 -5.86
N LYS A 21 -11.31 -6.47 -5.64
CA LYS A 21 -12.50 -6.04 -6.41
C LYS A 21 -12.79 -4.55 -6.22
N MET A 22 -12.72 -4.05 -5.00
CA MET A 22 -12.91 -2.63 -4.69
C MET A 22 -11.79 -1.75 -5.27
N ALA A 23 -10.54 -2.19 -5.18
CA ALA A 23 -9.37 -1.50 -5.72
C ALA A 23 -9.45 -1.30 -7.24
N LEU A 24 -9.94 -2.29 -7.99
CA LEU A 24 -10.15 -2.16 -9.45
C LEU A 24 -11.19 -1.10 -9.82
N ILE A 25 -12.18 -0.86 -8.95
CA ILE A 25 -13.16 0.22 -9.16
C ILE A 25 -12.49 1.56 -8.85
N GLY A 26 -11.73 1.63 -7.76
CA GLY A 26 -10.95 2.81 -7.38
C GLY A 26 -9.93 3.22 -8.44
N GLU A 27 -9.19 2.27 -9.00
CA GLU A 27 -8.26 2.46 -10.11
C GLU A 27 -8.93 3.19 -11.29
N LYS A 28 -10.06 2.66 -11.76
CA LYS A 28 -10.79 3.26 -12.89
C LYS A 28 -11.22 4.69 -12.58
N ALA A 29 -11.65 4.96 -11.35
CA ALA A 29 -12.02 6.31 -10.93
C ALA A 29 -10.79 7.23 -10.91
N TRP A 30 -9.69 6.82 -10.29
CA TRP A 30 -8.46 7.63 -10.23
C TRP A 30 -7.87 7.92 -11.60
N MET A 31 -7.82 6.92 -12.48
CA MET A 31 -7.35 7.10 -13.86
C MET A 31 -8.25 8.08 -14.63
N LYS A 32 -9.58 8.01 -14.45
CA LYS A 32 -10.53 8.97 -15.05
C LYS A 32 -10.31 10.40 -14.54
N HIS A 33 -9.88 10.57 -13.29
CA HIS A 33 -9.67 11.87 -12.66
C HIS A 33 -8.23 12.40 -12.82
N GLY A 34 -7.40 11.80 -13.68
CA GLY A 34 -6.08 12.33 -14.04
C GLY A 34 -4.90 11.67 -13.34
N ALA A 35 -5.10 10.53 -12.67
CA ALA A 35 -3.97 9.68 -12.29
C ALA A 35 -3.29 9.13 -13.55
N LEU A 36 -1.96 9.22 -13.58
CA LEU A 36 -1.14 8.72 -14.67
C LEU A 36 -0.87 7.22 -14.53
N GLN A 37 -0.71 6.77 -13.29
CA GLN A 37 -0.38 5.38 -12.97
C GLN A 37 -1.03 5.00 -11.64
N TYR A 38 -1.42 3.72 -11.55
CA TYR A 38 -2.00 3.10 -10.37
C TYR A 38 -1.30 1.78 -10.11
N TRP A 39 -0.75 1.60 -8.90
CA TRP A 39 -0.13 0.35 -8.48
C TRP A 39 -0.65 -0.08 -7.12
N GLU A 40 -0.80 -1.39 -6.97
CA GLU A 40 -1.24 -2.02 -5.74
C GLU A 40 -0.35 -3.22 -5.41
N CYS A 41 0.31 -3.19 -4.25
CA CYS A 41 1.26 -4.21 -3.83
C CYS A 41 0.82 -4.83 -2.51
N VAL A 42 0.74 -6.16 -2.41
CA VAL A 42 0.48 -6.88 -1.15
C VAL A 42 1.80 -7.37 -0.57
N GLY A 43 2.14 -6.92 0.64
CA GLY A 43 3.30 -7.40 1.38
C GLY A 43 2.95 -8.63 2.23
N GLU A 44 3.59 -9.76 1.95
CA GLU A 44 3.40 -11.01 2.69
C GLU A 44 4.34 -11.15 3.91
N GLU A 45 5.58 -10.67 3.79
CA GLU A 45 6.59 -10.67 4.87
C GLU A 45 7.01 -9.23 5.13
N LEU A 46 6.78 -8.77 6.36
CA LEU A 46 6.95 -7.36 6.76
C LEU A 46 8.10 -7.16 7.75
N LYS A 47 8.87 -8.22 8.01
CA LYS A 47 10.09 -8.14 8.83
C LYS A 47 11.17 -7.44 8.03
N VAL A 48 11.39 -6.17 8.37
CA VAL A 48 12.56 -5.42 7.94
C VAL A 48 13.67 -5.69 8.95
N THR A 49 14.87 -5.99 8.46
CA THR A 49 16.07 -6.00 9.31
C THR A 49 16.53 -4.56 9.45
N ASP A 50 16.54 -4.06 10.68
CA ASP A 50 17.07 -2.73 10.95
C ASP A 50 18.58 -2.72 10.61
N PRO A 51 19.04 -1.86 9.68
CA PRO A 51 20.43 -1.83 9.24
C PRO A 51 21.40 -1.38 10.34
N MET A 52 20.93 -0.68 11.38
CA MET A 52 21.78 -0.26 12.50
C MET A 52 21.80 -1.29 13.65
N THR A 53 20.67 -1.92 13.96
CA THR A 53 20.58 -2.79 15.15
C THR A 53 20.67 -4.29 14.82
N LYS A 54 20.70 -4.68 13.53
CA LYS A 54 20.61 -6.06 13.01
C LYS A 54 19.44 -6.89 13.60
N LYS A 55 18.52 -6.26 14.32
CA LYS A 55 17.32 -6.89 14.87
C LYS A 55 16.25 -6.90 13.78
N LYS A 56 15.56 -8.04 13.64
CA LYS A 56 14.34 -8.15 12.83
C LYS A 56 13.21 -7.44 13.57
N ASN A 57 13.06 -6.14 13.33
CA ASN A 57 11.98 -5.33 13.85
C ASN A 57 11.22 -4.74 12.66
N SER A 58 9.94 -5.08 12.53
CA SER A 58 9.09 -4.40 11.55
C SER A 58 8.64 -3.05 12.13
N PRO A 59 9.00 -1.91 11.53
CA PRO A 59 8.52 -0.60 11.99
C PRO A 59 7.01 -0.46 11.82
N PHE A 60 6.40 -1.23 10.90
CA PHE A 60 4.97 -1.16 10.61
C PHE A 60 4.11 -2.02 11.54
N SER A 61 4.53 -3.26 11.84
CA SER A 61 3.67 -4.17 12.62
C SER A 61 3.44 -3.68 14.05
N LYS A 62 4.48 -3.16 14.70
CA LYS A 62 4.40 -2.62 16.07
C LYS A 62 3.65 -1.30 16.14
N LYS A 63 3.81 -0.42 15.15
CA LYS A 63 3.22 0.94 15.18
C LYS A 63 1.72 0.96 14.86
N PHE A 64 1.23 0.00 14.07
CA PHE A 64 -0.17 -0.06 13.63
C PHE A 64 -0.94 -1.25 14.23
N ASN A 65 -0.42 -1.89 15.29
CA ASN A 65 -1.03 -3.05 15.97
C ASN A 65 -1.51 -4.14 14.99
N LEU A 66 -0.68 -4.45 13.99
CA LEU A 66 -1.09 -5.25 12.83
C LEU A 66 -1.06 -6.73 13.15
N LYS A 67 -2.13 -7.44 12.76
CA LYS A 67 -2.08 -8.90 12.66
C LYS A 67 -1.02 -9.28 11.61
N PRO A 68 -0.24 -10.35 11.83
CA PRO A 68 1.14 -10.44 11.34
C PRO A 68 1.42 -10.40 9.83
N ASN A 69 0.48 -10.24 8.90
CA ASN A 69 0.80 -10.48 7.48
C ASN A 69 -0.05 -9.75 6.42
N VAL A 70 -0.44 -8.49 6.59
CA VAL A 70 -1.10 -7.78 5.50
C VAL A 70 -0.86 -6.28 5.54
N LEU A 71 0.01 -5.81 4.66
CA LEU A 71 0.08 -4.42 4.27
C LEU A 71 -0.12 -4.35 2.77
N ARG A 72 -1.04 -3.49 2.33
CA ARG A 72 -1.16 -3.17 0.92
C ARG A 72 -0.75 -1.73 0.67
N LEU A 73 0.19 -1.55 -0.25
CA LEU A 73 0.69 -0.26 -0.69
C LEU A 73 -0.01 0.11 -1.99
N SER A 74 -0.85 1.15 -1.98
CA SER A 74 -1.37 1.77 -3.20
C SER A 74 -0.49 2.98 -3.52
N LYS A 75 0.07 3.04 -4.72
CA LYS A 75 0.81 4.21 -5.21
C LYS A 75 0.13 4.74 -6.45
N ASN A 76 -0.27 6.01 -6.42
CA ASN A 76 -0.89 6.66 -7.57
C ASN A 76 0.00 7.83 -7.97
N ALA A 77 0.42 7.88 -9.24
CA ALA A 77 1.18 9.00 -9.75
C ALA A 77 0.22 10.06 -10.32
N THR A 78 0.08 11.20 -9.65
CA THR A 78 -0.78 12.29 -10.08
C THR A 78 0.13 13.39 -10.65
N LYS A 79 -0.10 13.85 -11.89
CA LYS A 79 0.44 15.16 -12.28
C LYS A 79 -0.41 16.15 -11.52
N MET A 80 0.15 16.85 -10.53
CA MET A 80 -0.51 18.06 -10.02
C MET A 80 -0.74 18.95 -11.24
N ALA A 81 -2.01 19.06 -11.64
CA ALA A 81 -2.42 20.08 -12.57
C ALA A 81 -2.06 21.42 -11.94
N LYS A 82 -1.48 22.27 -12.79
CA LYS A 82 -0.91 23.58 -12.49
C LYS A 82 -1.86 24.46 -11.69
#